data_AF-A0A524FDG4-F1
#
_entry.id   AF-A0A524FDG4-F1
#
_cell.length_a   1.000
_cell.length_b   1.000
_cell.length_c   1.000
_cell.angle_alpha   90.00
_cell.angle_beta   90.00
_cell.angle_gamma   90.00
#
_symmetry.space_group_name_H-M   'P 1'
#
loop_
_entity.id
_entity.type
_entity.pdbx_description
1 polymer ?
#
loop_
_entity_poly.entity_id
_entity_poly.type
_entity_poly.pdbx_seq_one_letter_code
_entity_poly.pdbx_strand_id
1 'polypeptide(L)'
;MMKTVPKISLVSASVFLKWLTEGISQIYEEIGNIFDFQMFFLNDVDSGKVTKDDFIKEIYNTDIMLLDIRGNCRTAELLVDTYKSMEEEFPETFEKKVIIALVGGNGEIRRLTKMAEFQARKIPSSSQEYDMKEIPDLTKAVRFGQRMTSMMKTLGHIFPTKVLKHARNWGLMMDYWVFGLAGVAENHKNMILFLLKNYFGFKDIEVPKPIKIPSFGIYDIIQNKYFNSLEDYYEENPPDLDKQSIGLFFYGGLYFEQSLPVVEEFMLQLKDFNVIPVFSDVMTNLEAHKKFFFNEGFQSISAVINLQYFQLNGGPFGGNPQDTLELLKRLDVPHFNPIIQYDMRMEEYLASNEGIIPINQIIAIVMPELDGRFEMITVGALKSLGFSDKINADVLEVEPIRENINLVCNRIRKWTTLRNKPNFEKKIAIILYNYPPGEDKIGNASYLDVSQSVVNLINVLDQEGYKVKPLPEGKSLTDLFIGQGSVNLPKYTSNNFSSGKSLSKNEYIDMISDFPDQLLDQIEKNWGKIPGNIMTDKSHIKLPIIELENLYLCLQPARSVVSGDSNEYHDKDKPPHHQYLAFYQYLEKVLKIDAIIHMGTHGTEEFLPGKECAGGFWDFSINLMGNI
;
A
#
# COMPACT_ATOMS: atom_id res chain seq x y z
N MET A 1 -10.67 41.07 33.69
CA MET A 1 -9.96 39.77 33.66
C MET A 1 -9.56 39.52 32.23
N MET A 2 -8.26 39.35 31.94
CA MET A 2 -7.83 38.86 30.63
C MET A 2 -8.57 37.53 30.41
N LYS A 3 -9.34 37.40 29.32
CA LYS A 3 -9.87 36.10 28.93
C LYS A 3 -8.66 35.18 28.79
N THR A 4 -8.60 34.11 29.59
CA THR A 4 -7.64 33.03 29.36
C THR A 4 -7.84 32.55 27.93
N VAL A 5 -6.74 32.48 27.17
CA VAL A 5 -6.77 31.94 25.81
C VAL A 5 -7.32 30.52 25.90
N PRO A 6 -8.43 30.19 25.22
CA PRO A 6 -9.03 28.87 25.30
C PRO A 6 -8.10 27.79 24.75
N LYS A 7 -8.10 26.61 25.35
CA LYS A 7 -7.26 25.49 24.93
C LYS A 7 -8.09 24.35 24.34
N ILE A 8 -7.70 23.89 23.15
CA ILE A 8 -8.26 22.73 22.47
C ILE A 8 -7.18 21.66 22.38
N SER A 9 -7.47 20.45 22.83
CA SER A 9 -6.55 19.31 22.70
C SER A 9 -7.20 18.20 21.90
N LEU A 10 -6.43 17.54 21.04
CA LEU A 10 -6.88 16.41 20.22
C LEU A 10 -6.01 15.19 20.50
N VAL A 11 -6.65 14.07 20.82
CA VAL A 11 -6.03 12.75 20.89
C VAL A 11 -6.49 11.96 19.67
N SER A 12 -5.55 11.58 18.80
CA SER A 12 -5.90 10.94 17.53
C SER A 12 -5.07 9.68 17.26
N ALA A 13 -5.78 8.67 16.72
CA ALA A 13 -5.19 7.51 16.07
C ALA A 13 -4.60 7.86 14.69
N SER A 14 -5.12 8.91 14.04
CA SER A 14 -4.54 9.43 12.80
C SER A 14 -3.27 10.20 13.13
N VAL A 15 -2.16 9.79 12.52
CA VAL A 15 -0.89 10.51 12.62
C VAL A 15 -0.73 11.58 11.54
N PHE A 16 -1.71 11.69 10.63
CA PHE A 16 -1.69 12.58 9.47
C PHE A 16 -2.82 13.58 9.56
N LEU A 17 -2.43 14.84 9.77
CA LEU A 17 -3.32 15.96 10.05
C LEU A 17 -2.73 17.25 9.46
N LYS A 18 -2.14 17.15 8.25
CA LYS A 18 -1.57 18.30 7.54
C LYS A 18 -2.67 19.31 7.21
N TRP A 19 -3.79 18.88 6.62
CA TRP A 19 -4.94 19.77 6.38
C TRP A 19 -5.55 20.38 7.65
N LEU A 20 -5.55 19.66 8.78
CA LEU A 20 -5.94 20.26 10.05
C LEU A 20 -4.95 21.35 10.49
N THR A 21 -3.65 21.10 10.34
CA THR A 21 -2.59 22.05 10.69
C THR A 21 -2.66 23.30 9.81
N GLU A 22 -2.91 23.14 8.51
CA GLU A 22 -3.14 24.22 7.55
C GLU A 22 -4.42 24.98 7.91
N GLY A 23 -5.51 24.29 8.21
CA GLY A 23 -6.76 24.90 8.65
C GLY A 23 -6.61 25.75 9.92
N ILE A 24 -5.86 25.26 10.91
CA ILE A 24 -5.54 26.01 12.13
C ILE A 24 -4.67 27.23 11.80
N SER A 25 -3.67 27.06 10.93
CA SER A 25 -2.79 28.15 10.49
C SER A 25 -3.59 29.28 9.83
N GLN A 26 -4.52 28.93 8.92
CA GLN A 26 -5.42 29.91 8.29
C GLN A 26 -6.28 30.65 9.31
N ILE A 27 -6.78 29.98 10.35
CA ILE A 27 -7.56 30.66 11.40
C ILE A 27 -6.69 31.68 12.13
N TYR A 28 -5.46 31.32 12.49
CA TYR A 28 -4.55 32.24 13.16
C TYR A 28 -4.16 33.44 12.28
N GLU A 29 -4.06 33.25 10.97
CA GLU A 29 -3.83 34.34 10.01
C GLU A 29 -5.04 35.26 9.88
N GLU A 30 -6.25 34.71 9.82
CA GLU A 30 -7.49 35.47 9.58
C GLU A 30 -7.99 36.23 10.81
N ILE A 31 -7.97 35.60 11.98
CA ILE A 31 -8.59 36.13 13.21
C ILE A 31 -7.64 36.18 14.42
N GLY A 32 -6.36 35.87 14.22
CA GLY A 32 -5.32 35.92 15.24
C GLY A 32 -5.24 34.66 16.11
N ASN A 33 -4.24 34.60 16.97
CA ASN A 33 -4.02 33.49 17.90
C ASN A 33 -4.99 33.56 19.10
N ILE A 34 -6.26 33.26 18.85
CA ILE A 34 -7.36 33.40 19.80
C ILE A 34 -7.68 32.11 20.58
N PHE A 35 -6.91 31.03 20.36
CA PHE A 35 -6.96 29.75 21.06
C PHE A 35 -5.61 29.05 20.97
N ASP A 36 -5.30 28.17 21.91
CA ASP A 36 -4.15 27.27 21.85
C ASP A 36 -4.61 25.87 21.40
N PHE A 37 -3.81 25.20 20.56
CA PHE A 37 -4.09 23.84 20.10
C PHE A 37 -2.96 22.87 20.49
N GLN A 38 -3.33 21.71 21.01
CA GLN A 38 -2.40 20.65 21.40
C GLN A 38 -2.80 19.31 20.77
N MET A 39 -1.85 18.66 20.11
CA MET A 39 -2.01 17.31 19.58
C MET A 39 -1.37 16.25 20.47
N PHE A 40 -2.00 15.08 20.55
CA PHE A 40 -1.41 13.83 21.04
C PHE A 40 -1.71 12.70 20.06
N PHE A 41 -0.66 12.05 19.58
CA PHE A 41 -0.80 10.78 18.88
C PHE A 41 -0.92 9.64 19.87
N LEU A 42 -1.83 8.69 19.61
CA LEU A 42 -2.01 7.51 20.47
C LEU A 42 -0.69 6.77 20.71
N ASN A 43 0.09 6.54 19.65
CA ASN A 43 1.37 5.83 19.75
C ASN A 43 2.39 6.58 20.63
N ASP A 44 2.40 7.91 20.62
CA ASP A 44 3.32 8.71 21.43
C ASP A 44 2.99 8.61 22.94
N VAL A 45 1.71 8.52 23.28
CA VAL A 45 1.27 8.32 24.67
C VAL A 45 1.46 6.87 25.11
N ASP A 46 1.11 5.90 24.26
CA ASP A 46 1.20 4.47 24.58
C ASP A 46 2.67 3.99 24.69
N SER A 47 3.56 4.53 23.85
CA SER A 47 5.02 4.26 23.92
C SER A 47 5.72 4.97 25.08
N GLY A 48 5.07 5.95 25.71
CA GLY A 48 5.65 6.77 26.78
C GLY A 48 6.54 7.92 26.32
N LYS A 49 6.57 8.22 25.01
CA LYS A 49 7.18 9.46 24.49
C LYS A 49 6.55 10.71 25.11
N VAL A 50 5.24 10.66 25.37
CA VAL A 50 4.54 11.57 26.27
C VAL A 50 4.35 10.86 27.60
N THR A 51 4.81 11.48 28.69
CA THR A 51 4.67 10.87 30.01
C THR A 51 3.21 10.83 30.44
N LYS A 52 2.84 9.80 31.22
CA LYS A 52 1.49 9.68 31.77
C LYS A 52 1.08 10.93 32.56
N ASP A 53 2.00 11.49 33.35
CA ASP A 53 1.72 12.65 34.21
C ASP A 53 1.51 13.92 33.39
N ASP A 54 2.32 14.14 32.35
CA ASP A 54 2.14 15.28 31.43
C ASP A 54 0.82 15.17 30.67
N PHE A 55 0.45 13.97 30.23
CA PHE A 55 -0.83 13.74 29.56
C PHE A 55 -2.02 13.96 30.49
N ILE A 56 -1.98 13.44 31.73
CA ILE A 56 -3.01 13.70 32.74
C ILE A 56 -3.12 15.20 33.02
N LYS A 57 -2.00 15.88 33.23
CA LYS A 57 -1.96 17.33 33.46
C LYS A 57 -2.64 18.08 32.33
N GLU A 58 -2.44 17.63 31.09
CA GLU A 58 -3.09 18.22 29.93
C GLU A 58 -4.60 17.99 29.89
N ILE A 59 -5.08 16.79 30.26
CA ILE A 59 -6.52 16.51 30.43
C ILE A 59 -7.17 17.51 31.41
N TYR A 60 -6.47 17.86 32.49
CA TYR A 60 -6.94 18.86 33.45
C TYR A 60 -6.86 20.30 32.93
N ASN A 61 -5.92 20.61 32.03
CA ASN A 61 -5.71 21.98 31.53
C ASN A 61 -6.56 22.33 30.30
N THR A 62 -6.92 21.36 29.45
CA THR A 62 -7.63 21.63 28.20
C THR A 62 -9.10 21.99 28.42
N ASP A 63 -9.64 22.97 27.69
CA ASP A 63 -11.06 23.33 27.79
C ASP A 63 -11.94 22.39 26.96
N ILE A 64 -11.46 22.03 25.76
CA ILE A 64 -12.12 21.11 24.84
C ILE A 64 -11.17 19.96 24.49
N MET A 65 -11.58 18.74 24.84
CA MET A 65 -10.88 17.51 24.45
C MET A 65 -11.59 16.84 23.27
N LEU A 66 -10.89 16.71 22.16
CA LEU A 66 -11.32 16.01 20.95
C LEU A 66 -10.71 14.60 20.93
N LEU A 67 -11.51 13.58 20.66
CA LEU A 67 -11.09 12.18 20.77
C LEU A 67 -11.38 11.42 19.47
N ASP A 68 -10.33 11.09 18.71
CA ASP A 68 -10.36 10.18 17.56
C ASP A 68 -9.69 8.85 17.94
N ILE A 69 -10.43 8.03 18.69
CA ILE A 69 -9.96 6.72 19.20
C ILE A 69 -10.93 5.64 18.74
N ARG A 70 -10.41 4.70 17.94
CA ARG A 70 -11.24 3.71 17.22
C ARG A 70 -11.23 2.32 17.86
N GLY A 71 -10.18 1.99 18.61
CA GLY A 71 -10.02 0.70 19.30
C GLY A 71 -9.81 0.85 20.80
N ASN A 72 -9.56 -0.28 21.48
CA ASN A 72 -9.11 -0.28 22.87
C ASN A 72 -7.58 -0.11 22.90
N CYS A 73 -7.10 0.80 23.73
CA CYS A 73 -5.68 1.04 23.96
C CYS A 73 -5.47 1.64 25.36
N ARG A 74 -4.22 1.67 25.81
CA ARG A 74 -3.85 2.18 27.15
C ARG A 74 -4.21 3.66 27.30
N THR A 75 -4.03 4.46 26.25
CA THR A 75 -4.43 5.87 26.24
C THR A 75 -5.95 6.04 26.42
N ALA A 76 -6.76 5.15 25.82
CA ALA A 76 -8.21 5.19 25.98
C ALA A 76 -8.64 4.92 27.42
N GLU A 77 -8.04 3.90 28.06
CA GLU A 77 -8.26 3.58 29.47
C GLU A 77 -7.87 4.77 30.37
N LEU A 78 -6.69 5.35 30.12
CA LEU A 78 -6.20 6.50 30.87
C LEU A 78 -7.13 7.71 30.79
N LEU A 79 -7.67 8.02 29.60
CA LEU A 79 -8.67 9.08 29.42
C LEU A 79 -9.94 8.81 30.24
N VAL A 80 -10.47 7.59 30.16
CA VAL A 80 -11.69 7.19 30.87
C VAL A 80 -11.51 7.30 32.38
N ASP A 81 -10.42 6.74 32.91
CA ASP A 81 -10.11 6.77 34.33
C ASP A 81 -9.89 8.20 34.83
N THR A 82 -9.16 9.02 34.08
CA THR A 82 -8.86 10.40 34.48
C THR A 82 -10.12 11.26 34.54
N TYR A 83 -11.02 11.16 33.56
CA TYR A 83 -12.27 11.91 33.59
C TYR A 83 -13.24 11.41 34.65
N LYS A 84 -13.25 10.11 34.94
CA LYS A 84 -14.03 9.54 36.04
C LYS A 84 -13.55 10.08 37.39
N SER A 85 -12.24 10.03 37.65
CA SER A 85 -11.65 10.61 38.86
C SER A 85 -11.90 12.13 38.94
N MET A 86 -11.81 12.86 37.82
CA MET A 86 -12.12 14.29 37.79
C MET A 86 -13.58 14.58 38.17
N GLU A 87 -14.52 13.77 37.71
CA GLU A 87 -15.93 13.94 38.07
C GLU A 87 -16.20 13.66 39.56
N GLU A 88 -15.54 12.65 40.13
CA GLU A 88 -15.68 12.27 41.54
C GLU A 88 -14.99 13.26 42.48
N GLU A 89 -13.77 13.68 42.17
CA GLU A 89 -12.93 14.50 43.05
C GLU A 89 -13.07 16.01 42.78
N PHE A 90 -13.32 16.42 41.53
CA PHE A 90 -13.35 17.81 41.08
C PHE A 90 -14.59 18.12 40.20
N PRO A 91 -15.82 17.93 40.69
CA PRO A 91 -17.05 18.01 39.89
C PRO A 91 -17.25 19.38 39.22
N GLU A 92 -16.85 20.48 39.86
CA GLU A 92 -16.93 21.82 39.26
C GLU A 92 -15.97 22.00 38.07
N THR A 93 -14.82 21.33 38.11
CA THR A 93 -13.85 21.31 37.01
C THR A 93 -14.40 20.47 35.86
N PHE A 94 -14.90 19.27 36.15
CA PHE A 94 -15.52 18.40 35.16
C PHE A 94 -16.71 19.06 34.45
N GLU A 95 -17.55 19.80 35.18
CA GLU A 95 -18.71 20.46 34.60
C GLU A 95 -18.35 21.53 33.55
N LYS A 96 -17.17 22.17 33.68
CA LYS A 96 -16.66 23.14 32.71
C LYS A 96 -16.07 22.51 31.46
N LYS A 97 -15.70 21.23 31.50
CA LYS A 97 -15.08 20.53 30.35
C LYS A 97 -16.09 20.26 29.24
N VAL A 98 -15.58 20.30 28.01
CA VAL A 98 -16.23 19.74 26.81
C VAL A 98 -15.37 18.60 26.30
N ILE A 99 -15.97 17.42 26.12
CA ILE A 99 -15.29 16.20 25.68
C ILE A 99 -16.07 15.69 24.47
N ILE A 100 -15.40 15.49 23.33
CA ILE A 100 -16.07 15.21 22.06
C ILE A 100 -15.41 13.99 21.42
N ALA A 101 -16.09 12.85 21.44
CA ALA A 101 -15.71 11.73 20.59
C ALA A 101 -16.02 12.08 19.13
N LEU A 102 -15.00 12.10 18.28
CA LEU A 102 -15.11 12.44 16.86
C LEU A 102 -15.44 11.23 15.98
N VAL A 103 -15.35 10.01 16.55
CA VAL A 103 -15.61 8.74 15.87
C VAL A 103 -16.39 7.78 16.76
N GLY A 104 -16.99 6.76 16.15
CA GLY A 104 -17.91 5.83 16.84
C GLY A 104 -17.26 4.58 17.44
N GLY A 105 -15.97 4.31 17.21
CA GLY A 105 -15.33 3.00 17.40
C GLY A 105 -15.31 2.51 18.86
N ASN A 106 -14.68 3.24 19.77
CA ASN A 106 -14.59 2.84 21.17
C ASN A 106 -15.83 3.27 21.98
N GLY A 107 -16.54 2.30 22.57
CA GLY A 107 -17.78 2.53 23.31
C GLY A 107 -17.61 3.37 24.58
N GLU A 108 -16.51 3.19 25.31
CA GLU A 108 -16.21 3.98 26.52
C GLU A 108 -15.86 5.42 26.18
N ILE A 109 -15.00 5.62 25.18
CA ILE A 109 -14.67 6.96 24.68
C ILE A 109 -15.93 7.68 24.18
N ARG A 110 -16.82 6.98 23.49
CA ARG A 110 -18.11 7.55 23.07
C ARG A 110 -18.94 8.00 24.28
N ARG A 111 -19.01 7.19 25.34
CA ARG A 111 -19.75 7.51 26.59
C ARG A 111 -19.19 8.73 27.33
N LEU A 112 -17.88 9.01 27.20
CA LEU A 112 -17.26 10.22 27.77
C LEU A 112 -17.77 11.52 27.13
N THR A 113 -18.40 11.47 25.96
CA THR A 113 -18.84 12.68 25.26
C THR A 113 -19.74 13.54 26.14
N LYS A 114 -19.30 14.77 26.40
CA LYS A 114 -19.99 15.80 27.17
C LYS A 114 -19.87 17.13 26.44
N MET A 115 -21.00 17.73 26.09
CA MET A 115 -21.07 19.05 25.45
C MET A 115 -22.07 19.93 26.17
N ALA A 116 -21.59 20.87 27.00
CA ALA A 116 -22.41 21.61 27.94
C ALA A 116 -23.28 20.66 28.79
N GLU A 117 -24.60 20.79 28.79
CA GLU A 117 -25.52 19.94 29.58
C GLU A 117 -25.77 18.55 28.94
N PHE A 118 -25.33 18.33 27.69
CA PHE A 118 -25.48 17.04 27.02
C PHE A 118 -24.37 16.07 27.45
N GLN A 119 -24.75 14.83 27.78
CA GLN A 119 -23.84 13.73 28.09
C GLN A 119 -24.29 12.46 27.37
N ALA A 120 -23.43 11.84 26.57
CA ALA A 120 -23.78 10.70 25.74
C ALA A 120 -24.17 9.45 26.56
N ARG A 121 -23.56 9.23 27.73
CA ARG A 121 -23.93 8.14 28.65
C ARG A 121 -25.37 8.17 29.17
N LYS A 122 -26.07 9.30 29.06
CA LYS A 122 -27.49 9.44 29.44
C LYS A 122 -28.46 9.01 28.32
N ILE A 123 -27.94 8.70 27.12
CA ILE A 123 -28.74 8.13 26.05
C ILE A 123 -29.02 6.66 26.42
N PRO A 124 -30.30 6.23 26.47
CA PRO A 124 -30.64 4.84 26.75
C PRO A 124 -29.92 3.91 25.75
N SER A 125 -29.14 2.96 26.25
CA SER A 125 -28.62 1.90 25.40
C SER A 125 -29.79 1.06 24.92
N SER A 126 -29.96 0.93 23.61
CA SER A 126 -30.79 -0.16 23.08
C SER A 126 -30.17 -1.48 23.54
N SER A 127 -30.99 -2.44 23.97
CA SER A 127 -30.61 -3.79 24.42
C SER A 127 -29.88 -4.65 23.37
N GLN A 128 -29.57 -4.07 22.21
CA GLN A 128 -28.49 -4.50 21.36
C GLN A 128 -27.34 -3.52 21.57
N GLU A 129 -26.49 -3.77 22.58
CA GLU A 129 -25.06 -3.53 22.37
C GLU A 129 -24.68 -4.45 21.21
N TYR A 130 -24.89 -3.96 19.99
CA TYR A 130 -24.41 -4.64 18.80
C TYR A 130 -22.91 -4.76 18.97
N ASP A 131 -22.42 -6.00 18.91
CA ASP A 131 -21.03 -6.38 18.84
C ASP A 131 -20.35 -5.50 17.77
N MET A 132 -19.77 -4.38 18.22
CA MET A 132 -19.14 -3.33 17.39
C MET A 132 -17.77 -3.84 16.95
N LYS A 133 -17.75 -4.98 16.26
CA LYS A 133 -16.58 -5.46 15.56
C LYS A 133 -16.23 -4.58 14.38
N GLU A 134 -17.08 -3.64 13.97
CA GLU A 134 -16.89 -2.91 12.72
C GLU A 134 -16.15 -1.58 12.84
N ILE A 135 -15.13 -1.35 11.98
CA ILE A 135 -14.45 -0.05 11.83
C ILE A 135 -15.50 1.01 11.37
N PRO A 136 -15.49 2.23 11.94
CA PRO A 136 -16.40 3.29 11.53
C PRO A 136 -16.15 3.69 10.08
N ASP A 137 -17.09 3.33 9.22
CA ASP A 137 -17.14 3.70 7.81
C ASP A 137 -17.75 5.10 7.62
N LEU A 138 -17.45 5.79 6.51
CA LEU A 138 -18.08 7.06 6.11
C LEU A 138 -19.61 6.91 6.14
N THR A 139 -20.08 5.76 5.64
CA THR A 139 -21.49 5.35 5.66
C THR A 139 -22.05 5.24 7.08
N LYS A 140 -21.24 4.90 8.10
CA LYS A 140 -21.69 4.79 9.51
C LYS A 140 -21.68 6.12 10.24
N ALA A 141 -20.75 7.02 9.96
CA ALA A 141 -20.80 8.39 10.49
C ALA A 141 -22.05 9.11 9.93
N VAL A 142 -22.32 8.96 8.64
CA VAL A 142 -23.55 9.45 8.00
C VAL A 142 -24.79 8.78 8.58
N ARG A 143 -24.81 7.44 8.73
CA ARG A 143 -25.91 6.71 9.36
C ARG A 143 -26.07 7.07 10.84
N PHE A 144 -24.99 7.39 11.57
CA PHE A 144 -25.04 7.85 12.96
C PHE A 144 -25.59 9.27 13.05
N GLY A 145 -25.15 10.20 12.18
CA GLY A 145 -25.75 11.54 12.09
C GLY A 145 -27.24 11.49 11.71
N GLN A 146 -27.61 10.62 10.77
CA GLN A 146 -29.01 10.35 10.39
C GLN A 146 -29.80 9.67 11.53
N ARG A 147 -29.20 8.70 12.24
CA ARG A 147 -29.80 8.04 13.41
C ARG A 147 -29.93 9.00 14.59
N MET A 148 -28.97 9.87 14.84
CA MET A 148 -29.06 10.95 15.83
C MET A 148 -30.20 11.90 15.46
N THR A 149 -30.31 12.27 14.18
CA THR A 149 -31.43 13.09 13.69
C THR A 149 -32.79 12.39 13.86
N SER A 150 -32.86 11.09 13.58
CA SER A 150 -34.06 10.27 13.77
C SER A 150 -34.40 10.07 15.25
N MET A 151 -33.41 9.74 16.07
CA MET A 151 -33.48 9.58 17.52
C MET A 151 -33.92 10.90 18.17
N MET A 152 -33.47 12.05 17.67
CA MET A 152 -33.91 13.37 18.15
C MET A 152 -35.35 13.71 17.80
N LYS A 153 -35.90 13.17 16.69
CA LYS A 153 -37.34 13.28 16.42
C LYS A 153 -38.14 12.50 17.47
N THR A 154 -37.64 11.35 17.90
CA THR A 154 -38.29 10.49 18.92
C THR A 154 -38.07 11.01 20.36
N LEU A 155 -36.88 11.50 20.67
CA LEU A 155 -36.46 12.01 21.99
C LEU A 155 -36.86 13.48 22.24
N GLY A 156 -37.45 14.15 21.25
CA GLY A 156 -37.92 15.54 21.36
C GLY A 156 -38.94 15.76 22.49
N HIS A 157 -39.60 14.70 22.95
CA HIS A 157 -40.55 14.72 24.07
C HIS A 157 -39.89 14.45 25.43
N ILE A 158 -38.65 13.96 25.48
CA ILE A 158 -37.97 13.48 26.69
C ILE A 158 -36.84 14.42 27.13
N PHE A 159 -36.12 15.06 26.19
CA PHE A 159 -34.98 15.92 26.50
C PHE A 159 -35.27 17.41 26.27
N PRO A 160 -34.74 18.31 27.13
CA PRO A 160 -34.82 19.75 26.90
C PRO A 160 -34.21 20.16 25.55
N THR A 161 -34.78 21.21 24.92
CA THR A 161 -34.33 21.73 23.62
C THR A 161 -32.85 22.13 23.59
N LYS A 162 -32.32 22.65 24.71
CA LYS A 162 -30.89 22.98 24.87
C LYS A 162 -29.99 21.73 24.79
N VAL A 163 -30.37 20.62 25.43
CA VAL A 163 -29.63 19.35 25.37
C VAL A 163 -29.65 18.78 23.95
N LEU A 164 -30.80 18.85 23.27
CA LEU A 164 -30.94 18.39 21.89
C LEU A 164 -30.06 19.19 20.91
N LYS A 165 -29.86 20.50 21.15
CA LYS A 165 -28.93 21.32 20.37
C LYS A 165 -27.50 20.77 20.44
N HIS A 166 -27.00 20.49 21.64
CA HIS A 166 -25.64 19.98 21.83
C HIS A 166 -25.45 18.56 21.28
N ALA A 167 -26.48 17.72 21.37
CA ALA A 167 -26.47 16.43 20.69
C ALA A 167 -26.39 16.56 19.16
N ARG A 168 -27.00 17.60 18.55
CA ARG A 168 -26.87 17.87 17.10
C ARG A 168 -25.48 18.37 16.76
N ASN A 169 -24.95 19.26 17.60
CA ASN A 169 -23.57 19.74 17.46
C ASN A 169 -22.58 18.58 17.45
N TRP A 170 -22.78 17.56 18.29
CA TRP A 170 -21.94 16.37 18.29
C TRP A 170 -21.95 15.64 16.93
N GLY A 171 -23.12 15.45 16.33
CA GLY A 171 -23.23 14.89 14.97
C GLY A 171 -22.51 15.73 13.92
N LEU A 172 -22.58 17.06 14.01
CA LEU A 172 -21.84 17.96 13.11
C LEU A 172 -20.32 17.85 13.31
N MET A 173 -19.85 17.71 14.56
CA MET A 173 -18.43 17.52 14.86
C MET A 173 -17.88 16.24 14.24
N MET A 174 -18.66 15.15 14.31
CA MET A 174 -18.31 13.89 13.64
C MET A 174 -18.28 14.06 12.11
N ASP A 175 -19.26 14.75 11.52
CA ASP A 175 -19.29 15.01 10.09
C ASP A 175 -18.06 15.83 9.65
N TYR A 176 -17.73 16.95 10.33
CA TYR A 176 -16.54 17.72 9.97
C TYR A 176 -15.26 16.88 10.05
N TRP A 177 -15.10 16.09 11.12
CA TRP A 177 -13.91 15.27 11.29
C TRP A 177 -13.79 14.18 10.22
N VAL A 178 -14.84 13.40 10.03
CA VAL A 178 -14.83 12.25 9.12
C VAL A 178 -14.69 12.69 7.68
N PHE A 179 -15.40 13.74 7.25
CA PHE A 179 -15.26 14.25 5.88
C PHE A 179 -13.99 15.10 5.69
N GLY A 180 -13.45 15.69 6.75
CA GLY A 180 -12.13 16.31 6.74
C GLY A 180 -11.05 15.29 6.37
N LEU A 181 -11.03 14.16 7.08
CA LEU A 181 -10.12 13.05 6.79
C LEU A 181 -10.36 12.46 5.40
N ALA A 182 -11.62 12.42 4.94
CA ALA A 182 -12.00 11.81 3.67
C ALA A 182 -11.71 12.66 2.42
N GLY A 183 -11.05 13.81 2.55
CA GLY A 183 -10.63 14.62 1.41
C GLY A 183 -11.18 16.05 1.35
N VAL A 184 -11.94 16.49 2.35
CA VAL A 184 -12.49 17.85 2.38
C VAL A 184 -11.78 18.70 3.42
N ALA A 185 -10.58 19.16 3.09
CA ALA A 185 -9.68 19.89 3.98
C ALA A 185 -10.37 21.03 4.76
N GLU A 186 -11.26 21.78 4.13
CA GLU A 186 -11.99 22.91 4.74
C GLU A 186 -12.82 22.50 5.96
N ASN A 187 -13.26 21.24 6.03
CA ASN A 187 -14.03 20.76 7.17
C ASN A 187 -13.22 20.80 8.46
N HIS A 188 -11.89 20.59 8.43
CA HIS A 188 -11.05 20.72 9.62
C HIS A 188 -11.02 22.15 10.16
N LYS A 189 -10.87 23.14 9.29
CA LYS A 189 -10.98 24.56 9.65
C LYS A 189 -12.37 24.88 10.20
N ASN A 190 -13.42 24.48 9.48
CA ASN A 190 -14.82 24.73 9.87
C ASN A 190 -15.17 24.08 11.22
N MET A 191 -14.57 22.93 11.54
CA MET A 191 -14.69 22.27 12.83
C MET A 191 -14.19 23.16 13.98
N ILE A 192 -13.00 23.75 13.83
CA ILE A 192 -12.41 24.62 14.85
C ILE A 192 -13.21 25.92 14.98
N LEU A 193 -13.59 26.55 13.85
CA LEU A 193 -14.47 27.72 13.85
C LEU A 193 -15.82 27.44 14.53
N PHE A 194 -16.36 26.24 14.33
CA PHE A 194 -17.58 25.79 15.00
C PHE A 194 -17.42 25.75 16.52
N LEU A 195 -16.30 25.22 17.02
CA LEU A 195 -16.00 25.18 18.46
C LEU A 195 -15.84 26.59 19.05
N LEU A 196 -15.07 27.45 18.38
CA LEU A 196 -14.87 28.85 18.79
C LEU A 196 -16.20 29.60 18.92
N LYS A 197 -17.08 29.46 17.92
CA LYS A 197 -18.40 30.12 17.93
C LYS A 197 -19.32 29.58 19.02
N ASN A 198 -19.44 28.26 19.14
CA ASN A 198 -20.49 27.64 19.95
C ASN A 198 -20.10 27.40 21.40
N TYR A 199 -18.80 27.31 21.72
CA TYR A 199 -18.32 26.92 23.05
C TYR A 199 -17.37 27.95 23.68
N PHE A 200 -16.74 28.83 22.90
CA PHE A 200 -15.87 29.91 23.43
C PHE A 200 -16.44 31.33 23.27
N GLY A 201 -17.60 31.47 22.63
CA GLY A 201 -18.36 32.72 22.57
C GLY A 201 -17.89 33.71 21.50
N PHE A 202 -17.15 33.26 20.47
CA PHE A 202 -16.79 34.06 19.31
C PHE A 202 -17.97 34.14 18.31
N LYS A 203 -18.96 34.98 18.63
CA LYS A 203 -20.27 34.99 17.95
C LYS A 203 -20.23 35.47 16.49
N ASP A 204 -19.27 36.32 16.15
CA ASP A 204 -19.18 36.99 14.85
C ASP A 204 -18.45 36.15 13.78
N ILE A 205 -18.04 34.92 14.12
CA ILE A 205 -17.42 33.98 13.19
C ILE A 205 -18.51 33.34 12.30
N GLU A 206 -18.32 33.34 10.99
CA GLU A 206 -19.11 32.53 10.07
C GLU A 206 -18.62 31.07 10.09
N VAL A 207 -19.56 30.13 10.15
CA VAL A 207 -19.24 28.70 10.21
C VAL A 207 -20.07 27.98 9.16
N PRO A 208 -19.48 27.64 8.00
CA PRO A 208 -20.12 26.81 6.98
C PRO A 208 -20.51 25.44 7.57
N LYS A 209 -21.57 24.81 7.07
CA LYS A 209 -21.93 23.43 7.47
C LYS A 209 -20.89 22.41 6.95
N PRO A 210 -20.79 21.21 7.54
CA PRO A 210 -19.91 20.17 7.02
C PRO A 210 -20.25 19.83 5.57
N ILE A 211 -19.24 19.87 4.72
CA ILE A 211 -19.32 19.43 3.33
C ILE A 211 -19.19 17.91 3.33
N LYS A 212 -20.10 17.21 2.65
CA LYS A 212 -20.14 15.75 2.59
C LYS A 212 -19.79 15.27 1.20
N ILE A 213 -19.09 14.15 1.12
CA ILE A 213 -18.73 13.45 -0.12
C ILE A 213 -19.28 12.02 -0.11
N PRO A 214 -19.45 11.37 -1.28
CA PRO A 214 -19.88 9.98 -1.35
C PRO A 214 -18.85 9.03 -0.71
N SER A 215 -19.28 7.80 -0.44
CA SER A 215 -18.43 6.71 0.06
C SER A 215 -17.34 6.31 -0.93
N PHE A 216 -17.59 6.47 -2.22
CA PHE A 216 -16.64 6.18 -3.30
C PHE A 216 -16.91 7.10 -4.50
N GLY A 217 -15.90 7.29 -5.33
CA GLY A 217 -15.97 8.20 -6.48
C GLY A 217 -14.64 8.30 -7.22
N ILE A 218 -14.60 9.13 -8.25
CA ILE A 218 -13.33 9.58 -8.83
C ILE A 218 -12.94 10.88 -8.12
N TYR A 219 -11.67 11.01 -7.78
CA TYR A 219 -11.10 12.27 -7.30
C TYR A 219 -9.99 12.72 -8.26
N ASP A 220 -10.28 13.79 -8.97
CA ASP A 220 -9.32 14.46 -9.83
C ASP A 220 -8.41 15.34 -8.98
N ILE A 221 -7.17 14.90 -8.80
CA ILE A 221 -6.19 15.57 -7.95
C ILE A 221 -5.77 16.92 -8.55
N ILE A 222 -5.70 17.02 -9.88
CA ILE A 222 -5.26 18.25 -10.57
C ILE A 222 -6.32 19.34 -10.38
N GLN A 223 -7.59 18.97 -10.48
CA GLN A 223 -8.71 19.89 -10.33
C GLN A 223 -9.19 20.04 -8.88
N ASN A 224 -8.69 19.20 -7.96
CA ASN A 224 -9.22 19.04 -6.60
C ASN A 224 -10.75 18.87 -6.61
N LYS A 225 -11.24 17.90 -7.40
CA LYS A 225 -12.67 17.75 -7.70
C LYS A 225 -13.14 16.30 -7.65
N TYR A 226 -14.35 16.11 -7.12
CA TYR A 226 -15.03 14.82 -7.03
C TYR A 226 -15.99 14.60 -8.19
N PHE A 227 -16.01 13.37 -8.71
CA PHE A 227 -16.96 12.94 -9.72
C PHE A 227 -17.72 11.69 -9.24
N ASN A 228 -19.03 11.70 -9.45
CA ASN A 228 -19.92 10.61 -9.04
C ASN A 228 -20.15 9.57 -10.14
N SER A 229 -19.70 9.83 -11.36
CA SER A 229 -19.85 8.94 -12.52
C SER A 229 -18.60 9.02 -13.38
N LEU A 230 -18.36 7.98 -14.20
CA LEU A 230 -17.22 7.95 -15.12
C LEU A 230 -17.49 8.90 -16.30
N GLU A 231 -18.75 9.04 -16.68
CA GLU A 231 -19.23 9.92 -17.74
C GLU A 231 -18.94 11.39 -17.41
N ASP A 232 -19.35 11.87 -16.22
CA ASP A 232 -19.08 13.26 -15.81
C ASP A 232 -17.56 13.54 -15.75
N TYR A 233 -16.77 12.54 -15.33
CA TYR A 233 -15.31 12.68 -15.29
C TYR A 233 -14.73 12.83 -16.69
N TYR A 234 -15.18 12.04 -17.66
CA TYR A 234 -14.71 12.10 -19.04
C TYR A 234 -15.26 13.27 -19.85
N GLU A 235 -16.38 13.88 -19.46
CA GLU A 235 -16.83 15.15 -20.05
C GLU A 235 -15.81 16.27 -19.80
N GLU A 236 -15.20 16.29 -18.62
CA GLU A 236 -14.20 17.30 -18.24
C GLU A 236 -12.75 16.86 -18.49
N ASN A 237 -12.50 15.55 -18.50
CA ASN A 237 -11.21 14.94 -18.77
C ASN A 237 -11.33 13.87 -19.88
N PRO A 238 -11.54 14.27 -21.16
CA PRO A 238 -11.69 13.32 -22.24
C PRO A 238 -10.49 12.35 -22.33
N PRO A 239 -10.73 11.02 -22.37
CA PRO A 239 -9.64 10.06 -22.46
C PRO A 239 -8.96 10.14 -23.83
N ASP A 240 -7.66 9.93 -23.84
CA ASP A 240 -6.89 9.78 -25.07
C ASP A 240 -7.17 8.38 -25.66
N LEU A 241 -7.85 8.32 -26.80
CA LEU A 241 -8.29 7.07 -27.40
C LEU A 241 -7.13 6.21 -27.93
N ASP A 242 -5.93 6.77 -28.07
CA ASP A 242 -4.73 6.03 -28.46
C ASP A 242 -4.04 5.38 -27.25
N LYS A 243 -4.48 5.71 -26.02
CA LYS A 243 -3.92 5.18 -24.77
C LYS A 243 -4.82 4.14 -24.14
N GLN A 244 -4.19 3.13 -23.56
CA GLN A 244 -4.85 2.19 -22.66
C GLN A 244 -5.24 2.87 -21.34
N SER A 245 -6.23 2.34 -20.64
CA SER A 245 -6.70 2.88 -19.36
C SER A 245 -6.21 2.03 -18.18
N ILE A 246 -5.83 2.68 -17.08
CA ILE A 246 -5.44 2.03 -15.81
C ILE A 246 -6.38 2.49 -14.70
N GLY A 247 -6.95 1.54 -13.96
CA GLY A 247 -7.68 1.86 -12.74
C GLY A 247 -6.71 2.07 -11.58
N LEU A 248 -6.66 3.26 -11.00
CA LEU A 248 -5.84 3.57 -9.82
C LEU A 248 -6.76 3.70 -8.60
N PHE A 249 -6.80 2.66 -7.78
CA PHE A 249 -7.72 2.50 -6.67
C PHE A 249 -7.02 2.79 -5.35
N PHE A 250 -7.57 3.68 -4.52
CA PHE A 250 -6.95 4.09 -3.26
C PHE A 250 -7.97 4.37 -2.16
N TYR A 251 -7.49 4.63 -0.95
CA TYR A 251 -8.38 4.82 0.20
C TYR A 251 -9.22 6.08 0.11
N GLY A 252 -10.52 5.95 0.37
CA GLY A 252 -11.35 7.01 0.93
C GLY A 252 -11.16 7.12 2.45
N GLY A 253 -11.89 8.05 3.07
CA GLY A 253 -11.94 8.12 4.54
C GLY A 253 -10.57 8.41 5.18
N LEU A 254 -10.21 7.66 6.23
CA LEU A 254 -9.05 7.96 7.10
C LEU A 254 -7.71 8.11 6.35
N TYR A 255 -7.47 7.30 5.33
CA TYR A 255 -6.20 7.24 4.61
C TYR A 255 -6.22 8.01 3.27
N PHE A 256 -7.28 8.80 3.02
CA PHE A 256 -7.43 9.53 1.75
C PHE A 256 -6.30 10.53 1.52
N GLU A 257 -6.12 11.49 2.44
CA GLU A 257 -5.06 12.50 2.38
C GLU A 257 -3.67 11.86 2.20
N GLN A 258 -3.46 10.72 2.87
CA GLN A 258 -2.19 10.00 2.92
C GLN A 258 -1.87 9.23 1.63
N SER A 259 -2.91 8.88 0.88
CA SER A 259 -2.74 8.19 -0.40
C SER A 259 -2.32 9.16 -1.50
N LEU A 260 -2.70 10.45 -1.40
CA LEU A 260 -2.56 11.42 -2.49
C LEU A 260 -1.13 11.56 -3.04
N PRO A 261 -0.06 11.68 -2.23
CA PRO A 261 1.29 11.82 -2.78
C PRO A 261 1.72 10.64 -3.66
N VAL A 262 1.32 9.42 -3.28
CA VAL A 262 1.62 8.20 -4.05
C VAL A 262 0.73 8.11 -5.29
N VAL A 263 -0.55 8.47 -5.18
CA VAL A 263 -1.48 8.53 -6.33
C VAL A 263 -0.98 9.53 -7.37
N GLU A 264 -0.53 10.72 -6.96
CA GLU A 264 0.06 11.73 -7.82
C GLU A 264 1.30 11.21 -8.55
N GLU A 265 2.23 10.54 -7.85
CA GLU A 265 3.44 10.00 -8.46
C GLU A 265 3.11 8.87 -9.46
N PHE A 266 2.14 7.99 -9.17
CA PHE A 266 1.66 7.00 -10.14
C PHE A 266 1.07 7.67 -11.39
N MET A 267 0.22 8.69 -11.22
CA MET A 267 -0.35 9.43 -12.35
C MET A 267 0.72 10.12 -13.20
N LEU A 268 1.76 10.67 -12.57
CA LEU A 268 2.89 11.29 -13.26
C LEU A 268 3.69 10.25 -14.06
N GLN A 269 4.01 9.12 -13.44
CA GLN A 269 4.80 8.05 -14.05
C GLN A 269 4.05 7.31 -15.14
N LEU A 270 2.71 7.23 -15.08
CA LEU A 270 1.84 6.55 -16.06
C LEU A 270 1.14 7.51 -17.02
N LYS A 271 1.75 8.67 -17.34
CA LYS A 271 1.20 9.63 -18.31
C LYS A 271 0.96 9.08 -19.73
N ASP A 272 1.54 7.93 -20.04
CA ASP A 272 1.33 7.14 -21.26
C ASP A 272 0.02 6.32 -21.24
N PHE A 273 -0.72 6.34 -20.12
CA PHE A 273 -2.05 5.74 -19.95
C PHE A 273 -3.11 6.80 -19.62
N ASN A 274 -4.38 6.44 -19.79
CA ASN A 274 -5.50 7.12 -19.15
C ASN A 274 -5.67 6.57 -17.74
N VAL A 275 -5.18 7.28 -16.73
CA VAL A 275 -5.30 6.85 -15.33
C VAL A 275 -6.62 7.33 -14.74
N ILE A 276 -7.40 6.41 -14.16
CA ILE A 276 -8.71 6.70 -13.53
C ILE A 276 -8.54 6.59 -12.00
N PRO A 277 -8.38 7.71 -11.28
CA PRO A 277 -8.15 7.72 -9.83
C PRO A 277 -9.46 7.55 -9.05
N VAL A 278 -9.73 6.34 -8.59
CA VAL A 278 -10.95 5.98 -7.86
C VAL A 278 -10.63 5.80 -6.37
N PHE A 279 -11.33 6.54 -5.52
CA PHE A 279 -11.31 6.30 -4.08
C PHE A 279 -12.55 5.54 -3.65
N SER A 280 -12.43 4.80 -2.55
CA SER A 280 -13.56 4.13 -1.90
C SER A 280 -13.32 4.01 -0.41
N ASP A 281 -14.38 4.14 0.37
CA ASP A 281 -14.38 3.51 1.68
C ASP A 281 -14.35 1.99 1.50
N VAL A 282 -13.60 1.32 2.36
CA VAL A 282 -13.25 -0.11 2.21
C VAL A 282 -14.49 -1.00 2.05
N MET A 283 -15.65 -0.56 2.57
CA MET A 283 -16.89 -1.31 2.53
C MET A 283 -17.62 -1.25 1.19
N THR A 284 -17.29 -0.28 0.32
CA THR A 284 -17.95 -0.07 -0.99
C THR A 284 -17.03 -0.36 -2.17
N ASN A 285 -15.94 -1.08 -1.93
CA ASN A 285 -14.91 -1.38 -2.91
C ASN A 285 -15.44 -2.12 -4.15
N LEU A 286 -16.33 -3.11 -3.96
CA LEU A 286 -16.93 -3.85 -5.09
C LEU A 286 -17.82 -2.94 -5.95
N GLU A 287 -18.62 -2.09 -5.31
CA GLU A 287 -19.48 -1.12 -5.98
C GLU A 287 -18.66 -0.10 -6.77
N ALA A 288 -17.55 0.39 -6.19
CA ALA A 288 -16.63 1.31 -6.86
C ALA A 288 -16.00 0.67 -8.11
N HIS A 289 -15.50 -0.57 -8.02
CA HIS A 289 -14.96 -1.29 -9.17
C HIS A 289 -16.03 -1.50 -10.25
N LYS A 290 -17.23 -1.94 -9.86
CA LYS A 290 -18.36 -2.14 -10.79
C LYS A 290 -18.76 -0.87 -11.52
N LYS A 291 -18.65 0.29 -10.85
CA LYS A 291 -19.09 1.57 -11.39
C LYS A 291 -18.04 2.27 -12.26
N PHE A 292 -16.77 2.18 -11.90
CA PHE A 292 -15.73 3.02 -12.52
C PHE A 292 -14.73 2.25 -13.39
N PHE A 293 -14.65 0.91 -13.25
CA PHE A 293 -13.70 0.10 -14.04
C PHE A 293 -14.37 -0.75 -15.13
N PHE A 294 -15.70 -0.71 -15.22
CA PHE A 294 -16.42 -1.17 -16.39
C PHE A 294 -16.87 0.02 -17.21
N ASN A 295 -16.62 -0.02 -18.51
CA ASN A 295 -17.10 0.99 -19.43
C ASN A 295 -17.77 0.30 -20.62
N GLU A 296 -19.08 0.50 -20.78
CA GLU A 296 -19.85 -0.10 -21.89
C GLU A 296 -19.75 0.71 -23.20
N GLY A 297 -18.90 1.75 -23.27
CA GLY A 297 -18.70 2.60 -24.46
C GLY A 297 -17.25 2.99 -24.80
N PHE A 298 -16.29 2.79 -23.90
CA PHE A 298 -14.86 3.04 -24.12
C PHE A 298 -14.03 1.77 -23.84
N GLN A 299 -12.75 1.80 -24.21
CA GLN A 299 -11.83 0.69 -23.94
C GLN A 299 -11.82 0.39 -22.42
N SER A 300 -12.11 -0.87 -22.06
CA SER A 300 -12.00 -1.36 -20.69
C SER A 300 -10.59 -1.13 -20.15
N ILE A 301 -10.45 -0.99 -18.83
CA ILE A 301 -9.12 -0.88 -18.21
C ILE A 301 -8.23 -2.08 -18.56
N SER A 302 -6.91 -1.88 -18.58
CA SER A 302 -5.93 -2.93 -18.89
C SER A 302 -5.24 -3.49 -17.64
N ALA A 303 -5.27 -2.77 -16.53
CA ALA A 303 -4.81 -3.22 -15.21
C ALA A 303 -5.46 -2.38 -14.09
N VAL A 304 -5.42 -2.91 -12.86
CA VAL A 304 -5.77 -2.18 -11.64
C VAL A 304 -4.54 -2.05 -10.76
N ILE A 305 -4.31 -0.86 -10.22
CA ILE A 305 -3.36 -0.60 -9.12
C ILE A 305 -4.22 -0.36 -7.89
N ASN A 306 -4.14 -1.23 -6.88
CA ASN A 306 -4.88 -1.10 -5.64
C ASN A 306 -3.92 -0.75 -4.49
N LEU A 307 -4.06 0.46 -3.95
CA LEU A 307 -3.27 0.99 -2.82
C LEU A 307 -3.94 0.73 -1.47
N GLN A 308 -5.07 0.03 -1.45
CA GLN A 308 -5.76 -0.35 -0.22
C GLN A 308 -5.26 -1.69 0.34
N TYR A 309 -5.34 -1.80 1.66
CA TYR A 309 -5.19 -3.07 2.36
C TYR A 309 -6.52 -3.83 2.37
N PHE A 310 -6.54 -4.96 3.06
CA PHE A 310 -7.67 -5.86 3.28
C PHE A 310 -8.18 -6.52 2.00
N GLN A 311 -9.14 -7.43 2.14
CA GLN A 311 -9.87 -8.01 1.02
C GLN A 311 -10.75 -6.97 0.33
N LEU A 312 -10.98 -7.15 -0.97
CA LEU A 312 -11.79 -6.24 -1.78
C LEU A 312 -13.27 -6.25 -1.33
N ASN A 313 -13.79 -7.42 -0.93
CA ASN A 313 -15.15 -7.52 -0.38
C ASN A 313 -15.10 -7.57 1.15
N GLY A 314 -15.91 -6.75 1.81
CA GLY A 314 -16.07 -6.76 3.27
C GLY A 314 -14.90 -6.20 4.08
N GLY A 315 -13.79 -5.84 3.42
CA GLY A 315 -12.66 -5.17 4.06
C GLY A 315 -12.03 -6.01 5.18
N PRO A 316 -11.76 -5.43 6.37
CA PRO A 316 -11.13 -6.13 7.48
C PRO A 316 -11.95 -7.30 8.05
N PHE A 317 -13.24 -7.38 7.72
CA PHE A 317 -14.12 -8.48 8.17
C PHE A 317 -14.15 -9.66 7.22
N GLY A 318 -13.65 -9.45 6.00
CA GLY A 318 -13.90 -10.32 4.87
C GLY A 318 -15.35 -10.26 4.40
N GLY A 319 -15.54 -10.64 3.14
CA GLY A 319 -16.84 -10.75 2.50
C GLY A 319 -17.02 -12.11 1.87
N ASN A 320 -18.10 -12.30 1.14
CA ASN A 320 -18.28 -13.49 0.32
C ASN A 320 -17.22 -13.49 -0.81
N PRO A 321 -16.28 -14.46 -0.84
CA PRO A 321 -15.23 -14.49 -1.85
C PRO A 321 -15.79 -14.72 -3.27
N GLN A 322 -16.99 -15.30 -3.38
CA GLN A 322 -17.61 -15.55 -4.67
C GLN A 322 -17.92 -14.23 -5.42
N ASP A 323 -18.35 -13.19 -4.71
CA ASP A 323 -18.67 -11.89 -5.33
C ASP A 323 -17.39 -11.22 -5.87
N THR A 324 -16.28 -11.34 -5.13
CA THR A 324 -14.95 -10.89 -5.59
C THR A 324 -14.51 -11.68 -6.80
N LEU A 325 -14.61 -13.01 -6.76
CA LEU A 325 -14.20 -13.88 -7.86
C LEU A 325 -14.97 -13.57 -9.15
N GLU A 326 -16.28 -13.35 -9.07
CA GLU A 326 -17.12 -12.97 -10.20
C GLU A 326 -16.73 -11.61 -10.78
N LEU A 327 -16.48 -10.62 -9.91
CA LEU A 327 -16.00 -9.31 -10.32
C LEU A 327 -14.65 -9.40 -11.06
N LEU A 328 -13.67 -10.08 -10.47
CA LEU A 328 -12.32 -10.18 -11.01
C LEU A 328 -12.28 -11.00 -12.31
N LYS A 329 -13.09 -12.07 -12.43
CA LYS A 329 -13.25 -12.80 -13.69
C LYS A 329 -13.89 -11.99 -14.81
N ARG A 330 -14.80 -11.06 -14.45
CA ARG A 330 -15.43 -10.18 -15.43
C ARG A 330 -14.49 -9.05 -15.87
N LEU A 331 -13.69 -8.51 -14.95
CA LEU A 331 -12.65 -7.54 -15.29
C LEU A 331 -11.53 -8.20 -16.11
N ASP A 332 -11.12 -9.40 -15.71
CA ASP A 332 -10.07 -10.21 -16.33
C ASP A 332 -8.82 -9.38 -16.65
N VAL A 333 -8.26 -8.66 -15.68
CA VAL A 333 -7.03 -7.85 -15.81
C VAL A 333 -6.08 -8.10 -14.64
N PRO A 334 -4.77 -7.89 -14.77
CA PRO A 334 -3.85 -7.94 -13.63
C PRO A 334 -4.21 -6.89 -12.58
N HIS A 335 -4.21 -7.31 -11.31
CA HIS A 335 -4.44 -6.45 -10.15
C HIS A 335 -3.17 -6.37 -9.31
N PHE A 336 -2.48 -5.25 -9.44
CA PHE A 336 -1.29 -4.90 -8.66
C PHE A 336 -1.71 -4.34 -7.30
N ASN A 337 -0.93 -4.62 -6.26
CA ASN A 337 -1.22 -4.17 -4.91
C ASN A 337 0.03 -3.61 -4.20
N PRO A 338 0.61 -2.52 -4.72
CA PRO A 338 1.71 -1.86 -4.06
C PRO A 338 1.26 -1.27 -2.71
N ILE A 339 2.18 -1.23 -1.74
CA ILE A 339 1.91 -0.98 -0.32
C ILE A 339 2.36 0.43 0.07
N ILE A 340 1.51 1.17 0.78
CA ILE A 340 1.89 2.43 1.43
C ILE A 340 2.02 2.18 2.93
N GLN A 341 3.20 2.42 3.50
CA GLN A 341 3.45 2.28 4.94
C GLN A 341 2.85 3.47 5.71
N TYR A 342 1.65 3.29 6.25
CA TYR A 342 0.94 4.33 7.01
C TYR A 342 1.38 4.47 8.47
N ASP A 343 2.21 3.56 8.97
CA ASP A 343 2.61 3.48 10.38
C ASP A 343 4.11 3.19 10.59
N MET A 344 4.89 3.16 9.52
CA MET A 344 6.34 2.97 9.55
C MET A 344 7.04 4.11 8.81
N ARG A 345 8.05 4.72 9.45
CA ARG A 345 8.83 5.82 8.85
C ARG A 345 9.74 5.31 7.73
N MET A 346 10.08 6.20 6.80
CA MET A 346 10.98 5.90 5.69
C MET A 346 12.31 5.30 6.18
N GLU A 347 12.92 5.89 7.20
CA GLU A 347 14.22 5.43 7.72
C GLU A 347 14.09 4.04 8.37
N GLU A 348 12.99 3.78 9.06
CA GLU A 348 12.67 2.49 9.67
C GLU A 348 12.46 1.43 8.59
N TYR A 349 11.70 1.75 7.55
CA TYR A 349 11.47 0.86 6.41
C TYR A 349 12.79 0.49 5.71
N LEU A 350 13.63 1.48 5.39
CA LEU A 350 14.91 1.24 4.71
C LEU A 350 15.83 0.34 5.54
N ALA A 351 15.86 0.52 6.87
CA ALA A 351 16.68 -0.26 7.79
C ALA A 351 16.09 -1.64 8.17
N SER A 352 14.82 -1.92 7.87
CA SER A 352 14.16 -3.18 8.24
C SER A 352 14.53 -4.33 7.31
N ASN A 353 14.67 -5.51 7.90
CA ASN A 353 14.81 -6.78 7.19
C ASN A 353 13.44 -7.41 6.88
N GLU A 354 12.42 -7.13 7.69
CA GLU A 354 11.07 -7.65 7.53
C GLU A 354 10.31 -6.89 6.42
N GLY A 355 10.60 -5.60 6.27
CA GLY A 355 10.02 -4.67 5.28
C GLY A 355 8.65 -4.10 5.64
N ILE A 356 7.93 -4.71 6.58
CA ILE A 356 6.62 -4.27 7.06
C ILE A 356 6.34 -4.83 8.45
N ILE A 357 5.53 -4.14 9.26
CA ILE A 357 5.21 -4.58 10.61
C ILE A 357 4.31 -5.84 10.61
N PRO A 358 4.37 -6.71 11.65
CA PRO A 358 3.71 -8.01 11.63
C PRO A 358 2.19 -7.99 11.41
N ILE A 359 1.47 -7.03 12.00
CA ILE A 359 0.02 -6.92 11.79
C ILE A 359 -0.31 -6.56 10.34
N ASN A 360 0.53 -5.72 9.72
CA ASN A 360 0.36 -5.30 8.33
C ASN A 360 0.72 -6.40 7.33
N GLN A 361 1.55 -7.38 7.69
CA GLN A 361 1.72 -8.58 6.87
C GLN A 361 0.39 -9.30 6.62
N ILE A 362 -0.47 -9.38 7.63
CA ILE A 362 -1.77 -10.04 7.49
C ILE A 362 -2.70 -9.21 6.60
N ILE A 363 -2.82 -7.91 6.88
CA ILE A 363 -3.86 -7.09 6.25
C ILE A 363 -3.44 -6.50 4.91
N ALA A 364 -2.15 -6.25 4.66
CA ALA A 364 -1.64 -5.62 3.44
C ALA A 364 -1.05 -6.60 2.43
N ILE A 365 -0.71 -7.83 2.85
CA ILE A 365 -0.15 -8.87 1.97
C ILE A 365 -1.10 -10.06 1.88
N VAL A 366 -1.27 -10.80 2.98
CA VAL A 366 -2.02 -12.07 2.97
C VAL A 366 -3.47 -11.89 2.52
N MET A 367 -4.18 -10.90 3.09
CA MET A 367 -5.57 -10.65 2.72
C MET A 367 -5.73 -10.26 1.23
N PRO A 368 -4.93 -9.34 0.68
CA PRO A 368 -4.90 -9.10 -0.76
C PRO A 368 -4.53 -10.29 -1.64
N GLU A 369 -3.59 -11.14 -1.23
CA GLU A 369 -3.22 -12.37 -1.94
C GLU A 369 -4.40 -13.35 -2.04
N LEU A 370 -5.27 -13.42 -1.03
CA LEU A 370 -6.50 -14.23 -1.08
C LEU A 370 -7.47 -13.80 -2.20
N ASP A 371 -7.40 -12.54 -2.64
CA ASP A 371 -8.15 -12.05 -3.81
C ASP A 371 -7.40 -12.27 -5.14
N GLY A 372 -6.19 -12.84 -5.12
CA GLY A 372 -5.35 -13.03 -6.31
C GLY A 372 -4.59 -11.78 -6.75
N ARG A 373 -4.44 -10.79 -5.87
CA ARG A 373 -3.60 -9.60 -6.13
C ARG A 373 -2.12 -9.92 -5.90
N PHE A 374 -1.23 -9.24 -6.63
CA PHE A 374 0.22 -9.44 -6.56
C PHE A 374 0.98 -8.11 -6.60
N GLU A 375 2.31 -8.16 -6.64
CA GLU A 375 3.19 -6.97 -6.66
C GLU A 375 3.14 -6.14 -5.36
N MET A 376 3.40 -6.80 -4.23
CA MET A 376 3.40 -6.20 -2.89
C MET A 376 4.68 -5.38 -2.62
N ILE A 377 5.02 -4.44 -3.49
CA ILE A 377 6.19 -3.55 -3.33
C ILE A 377 5.80 -2.32 -2.50
N THR A 378 6.65 -1.91 -1.55
CA THR A 378 6.40 -0.66 -0.81
C THR A 378 6.62 0.55 -1.71
N VAL A 379 5.62 1.43 -1.86
CA VAL A 379 5.66 2.60 -2.76
C VAL A 379 5.58 3.93 -2.03
N GLY A 380 5.36 3.94 -0.72
CA GLY A 380 5.41 5.14 0.09
C GLY A 380 5.57 4.80 1.56
N ALA A 381 6.17 5.72 2.33
CA ALA A 381 6.32 5.57 3.77
C ALA A 381 6.21 6.92 4.50
N LEU A 382 6.00 6.87 5.81
CA LEU A 382 5.88 8.05 6.65
C LEU A 382 7.16 8.90 6.64
N LYS A 383 6.99 10.21 6.48
CA LYS A 383 8.03 11.22 6.60
C LYS A 383 7.60 12.33 7.54
N SER A 384 8.54 12.83 8.35
CA SER A 384 8.31 14.04 9.14
C SER A 384 8.50 15.29 8.29
N LEU A 385 7.52 16.19 8.29
CA LEU A 385 7.63 17.55 7.79
C LEU A 385 8.18 18.52 8.84
N GLY A 386 8.45 18.03 10.05
CA GLY A 386 8.98 18.79 11.18
C GLY A 386 7.91 19.15 12.22
N PHE A 387 8.39 19.75 13.31
CA PHE A 387 7.54 20.19 14.41
C PHE A 387 6.75 21.44 14.04
N SER A 388 5.45 21.43 14.32
CA SER A 388 4.58 22.60 14.15
C SER A 388 4.15 23.15 15.51
N ASP A 389 4.57 24.38 15.81
CA ASP A 389 4.11 25.12 17.00
C ASP A 389 2.59 25.36 16.98
N LYS A 390 1.93 25.21 15.83
CA LYS A 390 0.49 25.42 15.66
C LYS A 390 -0.35 24.32 16.28
N ILE A 391 0.17 23.09 16.27
CA ILE A 391 -0.47 21.91 16.85
C ILE A 391 0.36 21.27 17.98
N ASN A 392 1.54 21.83 18.26
CA ASN A 392 2.51 21.36 19.24
C ASN A 392 2.87 19.87 19.09
N ALA A 393 3.08 19.44 17.84
CA ALA A 393 3.50 18.09 17.46
C ALA A 393 4.16 18.08 16.07
N ASP A 394 4.80 16.95 15.74
CA ASP A 394 5.34 16.71 14.40
C ASP A 394 4.20 16.56 13.39
N VAL A 395 4.33 17.21 12.25
CA VAL A 395 3.46 16.99 11.09
C VAL A 395 4.06 15.87 10.25
N LEU A 396 3.26 14.86 9.92
CA LEU A 396 3.69 13.73 9.10
C LEU A 396 2.95 13.71 7.76
N GLU A 397 3.63 13.19 6.74
CA GLU A 397 3.11 12.97 5.38
C GLU A 397 3.66 11.64 4.83
N VAL A 398 3.03 11.09 3.80
CA VAL A 398 3.59 9.95 3.06
C VAL A 398 4.54 10.49 1.99
N GLU A 399 5.80 10.06 2.01
CA GLU A 399 6.74 10.29 0.93
C GLU A 399 6.70 9.11 -0.06
N PRO A 400 6.47 9.36 -1.36
CA PRO A 400 6.56 8.33 -2.40
C PRO A 400 7.99 7.80 -2.56
N ILE A 401 8.15 6.47 -2.65
CA ILE A 401 9.42 5.82 -3.01
C ILE A 401 9.45 5.68 -4.52
N ARG A 402 10.03 6.69 -5.19
CA ARG A 402 9.96 6.84 -6.65
C ARG A 402 10.56 5.69 -7.42
N GLU A 403 11.65 5.11 -6.95
CA GLU A 403 12.32 3.96 -7.56
C GLU A 403 11.37 2.75 -7.60
N ASN A 404 10.64 2.53 -6.52
CA ASN A 404 9.68 1.43 -6.40
C ASN A 404 8.44 1.67 -7.26
N ILE A 405 7.91 2.90 -7.27
CA ILE A 405 6.79 3.27 -8.15
C ILE A 405 7.19 3.10 -9.62
N ASN A 406 8.37 3.56 -10.02
CA ASN A 406 8.85 3.41 -11.39
C ASN A 406 8.97 1.92 -11.79
N LEU A 407 9.50 1.07 -10.89
CA LEU A 407 9.58 -0.37 -11.12
C LEU A 407 8.19 -0.99 -11.35
N VAL A 408 7.23 -0.68 -10.48
CA VAL A 408 5.83 -1.15 -10.61
C VAL A 408 5.20 -0.65 -11.91
N CYS A 409 5.38 0.63 -12.26
CA CYS A 409 4.89 1.21 -13.51
C CYS A 409 5.47 0.51 -14.74
N ASN A 410 6.76 0.18 -14.73
CA ASN A 410 7.39 -0.55 -15.83
C ASN A 410 6.87 -1.99 -15.94
N ARG A 411 6.63 -2.67 -14.82
CA ARG A 411 5.97 -3.99 -14.81
C ARG A 411 4.54 -3.91 -15.34
N ILE A 412 3.77 -2.87 -14.98
CA ILE A 412 2.44 -2.62 -15.55
C ILE A 412 2.53 -2.47 -17.08
N ARG A 413 3.50 -1.72 -17.60
CA ARG A 413 3.72 -1.63 -19.06
C ARG A 413 4.02 -2.99 -19.69
N LYS A 414 4.80 -3.84 -19.03
CA LYS A 414 5.10 -5.20 -19.52
C LYS A 414 3.86 -6.08 -19.53
N TRP A 415 3.08 -6.10 -18.45
CA TRP A 415 1.82 -6.87 -18.37
C TRP A 415 0.79 -6.42 -19.40
N THR A 416 0.61 -5.10 -19.57
CA THR A 416 -0.33 -4.55 -20.57
C THR A 416 0.14 -4.78 -22.00
N THR A 417 1.45 -4.72 -22.24
CA THR A 417 2.04 -5.09 -23.55
C THR A 417 1.85 -6.58 -23.83
N LEU A 418 2.13 -7.46 -22.87
CA LEU A 418 1.99 -8.91 -23.00
C LEU A 418 0.58 -9.33 -23.38
N ARG A 419 -0.44 -8.68 -22.81
CA ARG A 419 -1.85 -8.91 -23.13
C ARG A 419 -2.16 -8.65 -24.61
N ASN A 420 -1.65 -7.56 -25.18
CA ASN A 420 -1.96 -7.14 -26.54
C ASN A 420 -1.03 -7.76 -27.60
N LYS A 421 0.11 -8.30 -27.19
CA LYS A 421 1.09 -8.89 -28.10
C LYS A 421 0.55 -10.17 -28.74
N PRO A 422 0.67 -10.36 -30.07
CA PRO A 422 0.32 -11.63 -30.70
C PRO A 422 1.18 -12.79 -30.18
N ASN A 423 0.60 -13.99 -30.03
CA ASN A 423 1.31 -15.16 -29.47
C ASN A 423 2.60 -15.50 -30.22
N PHE A 424 2.62 -15.39 -31.56
CA PHE A 424 3.80 -15.70 -32.37
C PHE A 424 4.98 -14.74 -32.15
N GLU A 425 4.74 -13.55 -31.58
CA GLU A 425 5.78 -12.56 -31.25
C GLU A 425 6.24 -12.63 -29.80
N LYS A 426 5.48 -13.31 -28.92
CA LYS A 426 5.81 -13.42 -27.49
C LYS A 426 7.06 -14.26 -27.28
N LYS A 427 7.96 -13.74 -26.45
CA LYS A 427 9.20 -14.37 -26.03
C LYS A 427 9.10 -14.84 -24.59
N ILE A 428 9.25 -16.14 -24.37
CA ILE A 428 9.07 -16.76 -23.03
C ILE A 428 10.38 -17.39 -22.60
N ALA A 429 10.80 -17.16 -21.36
CA ALA A 429 11.85 -17.95 -20.72
C ALA A 429 11.23 -18.97 -19.77
N ILE A 430 11.60 -20.25 -19.92
CA ILE A 430 11.30 -21.30 -18.95
C ILE A 430 12.58 -21.57 -18.16
N ILE A 431 12.57 -21.24 -16.88
CA ILE A 431 13.73 -21.38 -15.98
C ILE A 431 13.57 -22.66 -15.16
N LEU A 432 14.55 -23.54 -15.27
CA LEU A 432 14.63 -24.81 -14.55
C LEU A 432 15.58 -24.72 -13.38
N TYR A 433 15.21 -25.38 -12.30
CA TYR A 433 16.02 -25.50 -11.10
C TYR A 433 17.12 -26.57 -11.26
N ASN A 434 18.30 -26.31 -10.70
CA ASN A 434 19.43 -27.24 -10.70
C ASN A 434 20.21 -27.19 -9.38
N TYR A 435 19.57 -27.66 -8.30
CA TYR A 435 20.23 -27.80 -7.00
C TYR A 435 20.12 -29.22 -6.44
N PRO A 436 21.22 -29.76 -5.87
CA PRO A 436 22.60 -29.28 -6.02
C PRO A 436 23.01 -29.20 -7.51
N PRO A 437 23.91 -28.27 -7.90
CA PRO A 437 24.30 -28.11 -9.30
C PRO A 437 24.99 -29.38 -9.81
N GLY A 438 24.53 -29.88 -10.95
CA GLY A 438 24.97 -31.17 -11.47
C GLY A 438 24.14 -31.63 -12.67
N GLU A 439 24.75 -32.48 -13.50
CA GLU A 439 24.13 -33.03 -14.71
C GLU A 439 22.93 -33.92 -14.42
N ASP A 440 22.98 -34.68 -13.32
CA ASP A 440 21.93 -35.60 -12.88
C ASP A 440 20.79 -34.91 -12.12
N LYS A 441 20.89 -33.58 -11.93
CA LYS A 441 19.94 -32.78 -11.13
C LYS A 441 19.21 -31.70 -11.93
N ILE A 442 19.30 -31.72 -13.26
CA ILE A 442 18.65 -30.73 -14.12
C ILE A 442 17.14 -30.94 -14.08
N GLY A 443 16.40 -29.92 -13.62
CA GLY A 443 14.94 -30.00 -13.55
C GLY A 443 14.43 -30.98 -12.50
N ASN A 444 15.10 -31.11 -11.36
CA ASN A 444 14.55 -31.89 -10.24
C ASN A 444 13.55 -31.03 -9.44
N ALA A 445 12.32 -31.53 -9.29
CA ALA A 445 11.32 -30.96 -8.41
C ALA A 445 10.58 -32.07 -7.65
N SER A 446 10.17 -31.79 -6.41
CA SER A 446 9.42 -32.77 -5.62
C SER A 446 8.04 -32.99 -6.22
N TYR A 447 7.67 -34.25 -6.45
CA TYR A 447 6.36 -34.67 -6.97
C TYR A 447 5.97 -34.11 -8.35
N LEU A 448 6.93 -33.63 -9.14
CA LEU A 448 6.70 -33.14 -10.51
C LEU A 448 7.75 -33.72 -11.47
N ASP A 449 7.29 -34.36 -12.55
CA ASP A 449 8.15 -34.67 -13.69
C ASP A 449 8.36 -33.40 -14.52
N VAL A 450 9.37 -32.62 -14.17
CA VAL A 450 9.68 -31.34 -14.84
C VAL A 450 9.98 -31.56 -16.31
N SER A 451 10.70 -32.63 -16.67
CA SER A 451 11.06 -32.89 -18.06
C SER A 451 9.81 -33.10 -18.91
N GLN A 452 8.91 -33.98 -18.48
CA GLN A 452 7.65 -34.21 -19.20
C GLN A 452 6.74 -32.97 -19.16
N SER A 453 6.73 -32.21 -18.06
CA SER A 453 5.92 -30.99 -17.92
C SER A 453 6.37 -29.89 -18.90
N VAL A 454 7.67 -29.70 -19.07
CA VAL A 454 8.23 -28.75 -20.05
C VAL A 454 7.90 -29.18 -21.48
N VAL A 455 8.05 -30.47 -21.81
CA VAL A 455 7.65 -31.01 -23.13
C VAL A 455 6.17 -30.72 -23.41
N ASN A 456 5.30 -31.00 -22.43
CA ASN A 456 3.87 -30.75 -22.55
C ASN A 456 3.57 -29.25 -22.74
N LEU A 457 4.21 -28.38 -21.95
CA LEU A 457 4.06 -26.94 -22.06
C LEU A 457 4.50 -26.42 -23.44
N ILE A 458 5.64 -26.89 -23.95
CA ILE A 458 6.13 -26.52 -25.29
C ILE A 458 5.11 -26.90 -26.36
N ASN A 459 4.57 -28.11 -26.29
CA ASN A 459 3.57 -28.58 -27.26
C ASN A 459 2.27 -27.75 -27.18
N VAL A 460 1.83 -27.38 -25.98
CA VAL A 460 0.66 -26.50 -25.81
C VAL A 460 0.94 -25.10 -26.36
N LEU A 461 2.11 -24.52 -26.08
CA LEU A 461 2.48 -23.20 -26.61
C LEU A 461 2.52 -23.21 -28.14
N ASP A 462 3.08 -24.23 -28.77
CA ASP A 462 3.07 -24.40 -30.23
C ASP A 462 1.64 -24.47 -30.79
N GLN A 463 0.75 -25.25 -30.15
CA GLN A 463 -0.67 -25.36 -30.52
C GLN A 463 -1.43 -24.03 -30.37
N GLU A 464 -1.10 -23.23 -29.36
CA GLU A 464 -1.66 -21.90 -29.12
C GLU A 464 -1.03 -20.80 -30.02
N GLY A 465 -0.17 -21.18 -30.96
CA GLY A 465 0.40 -20.30 -31.98
C GLY A 465 1.62 -19.50 -31.53
N TYR A 466 2.29 -19.92 -30.44
CA TYR A 466 3.60 -19.36 -30.08
C TYR A 466 4.68 -19.90 -31.02
N LYS A 467 5.68 -19.06 -31.29
CA LYS A 467 6.78 -19.42 -32.18
C LYS A 467 7.86 -20.20 -31.43
N VAL A 468 7.79 -21.53 -31.49
CA VAL A 468 8.69 -22.43 -30.75
C VAL A 468 9.26 -23.52 -31.66
N LYS A 469 10.55 -23.81 -31.50
CA LYS A 469 11.17 -24.97 -32.14
C LYS A 469 10.85 -26.25 -31.34
N PRO A 470 10.37 -27.33 -31.98
CA PRO A 470 10.13 -28.59 -31.27
C PRO A 470 11.42 -29.16 -30.71
N LEU A 471 11.31 -29.87 -29.57
CA LEU A 471 12.43 -30.58 -28.98
C LEU A 471 12.86 -31.75 -29.88
N PRO A 472 14.17 -32.03 -30.02
CA PRO A 472 14.64 -33.18 -30.77
C PRO A 472 14.07 -34.50 -30.23
N GLU A 473 13.55 -35.35 -31.12
CA GLU A 473 13.01 -36.66 -30.74
C GLU A 473 14.06 -37.50 -29.98
N GLY A 474 13.62 -38.15 -28.90
CA GLY A 474 14.44 -39.06 -28.11
C GLY A 474 15.53 -38.39 -27.25
N LYS A 475 15.56 -37.05 -27.16
CA LYS A 475 16.48 -36.31 -26.27
C LYS A 475 15.75 -35.85 -25.01
N SER A 476 16.31 -36.16 -23.85
CA SER A 476 15.88 -35.57 -22.59
C SER A 476 16.30 -34.09 -22.48
N LEU A 477 15.69 -33.32 -21.58
CA LEU A 477 16.16 -31.96 -21.28
C LEU A 477 17.64 -31.95 -20.85
N THR A 478 18.04 -32.94 -20.04
CA THR A 478 19.42 -33.14 -19.63
C THR A 478 20.36 -33.30 -20.82
N ASP A 479 19.99 -34.13 -21.81
CA ASP A 479 20.80 -34.31 -23.03
C ASP A 479 20.97 -33.00 -23.81
N LEU A 480 19.94 -32.14 -23.82
CA LEU A 480 19.98 -30.85 -24.52
C LEU A 480 20.93 -29.87 -23.83
N PHE A 481 20.83 -29.72 -22.50
CA PHE A 481 21.72 -28.84 -21.74
C PHE A 481 23.17 -29.31 -21.78
N ILE A 482 23.42 -30.62 -21.59
CA ILE A 482 24.77 -31.20 -21.69
C ILE A 482 25.32 -31.04 -23.11
N GLY A 483 24.50 -31.36 -24.12
CA GLY A 483 24.90 -31.29 -25.53
C GLY A 483 25.27 -29.89 -26.00
N GLN A 484 24.67 -28.84 -25.42
CA GLN A 484 25.01 -27.44 -25.71
C GLN A 484 26.04 -26.83 -24.73
N GLY A 485 26.43 -27.57 -23.69
CA GLY A 485 27.28 -27.05 -22.62
C GLY A 485 26.63 -25.94 -21.79
N SER A 486 25.30 -25.87 -21.78
CA SER A 486 24.50 -24.91 -21.02
C SER A 486 24.25 -25.39 -19.59
N VAL A 487 25.31 -25.80 -18.88
CA VAL A 487 25.24 -26.38 -17.52
C VAL A 487 26.11 -25.58 -16.56
N ASN A 488 25.67 -25.43 -15.31
CA ASN A 488 26.38 -24.70 -14.25
C ASN A 488 27.57 -25.48 -13.66
N LEU A 489 28.46 -26.04 -14.49
CA LEU A 489 29.68 -26.73 -14.03
C LEU A 489 30.93 -26.10 -14.67
N PRO A 490 32.03 -25.91 -13.91
CA PRO A 490 33.25 -25.26 -14.39
C PRO A 490 33.82 -25.84 -15.70
N LYS A 491 33.65 -27.15 -15.94
CA LYS A 491 34.12 -27.81 -17.18
C LYS A 491 33.48 -27.25 -18.45
N TYR A 492 32.29 -26.63 -18.35
CA TYR A 492 31.59 -26.00 -19.48
C TYR A 492 31.96 -24.52 -19.71
N THR A 493 32.92 -23.99 -18.94
CA THR A 493 33.34 -22.58 -19.05
C THR A 493 34.13 -22.29 -20.34
N SER A 494 34.85 -23.29 -20.87
CA SER A 494 35.73 -23.12 -22.03
C SER A 494 34.97 -22.99 -23.37
N ASN A 495 35.56 -22.29 -24.35
CA ASN A 495 34.99 -22.11 -25.70
C ASN A 495 34.88 -23.39 -26.54
N ASN A 496 35.30 -24.54 -26.03
CA ASN A 496 35.14 -25.84 -26.70
C ASN A 496 33.66 -26.29 -26.77
N PHE A 497 32.77 -25.66 -26.00
CA PHE A 497 31.31 -25.85 -26.05
C PHE A 497 30.69 -24.63 -26.72
N SER A 498 30.73 -24.60 -28.06
CA SER A 498 30.52 -23.39 -28.88
C SER A 498 29.05 -22.99 -29.11
N SER A 499 28.07 -23.74 -28.59
CA SER A 499 26.64 -23.50 -28.86
C SER A 499 25.89 -22.77 -27.74
N GLY A 500 26.41 -22.74 -26.51
CA GLY A 500 25.80 -22.02 -25.39
C GLY A 500 25.93 -20.49 -25.51
N LYS A 501 24.96 -19.75 -24.94
CA LYS A 501 25.01 -18.28 -24.91
C LYS A 501 26.18 -17.81 -24.03
N SER A 502 26.86 -16.75 -24.45
CA SER A 502 27.92 -16.11 -23.68
C SER A 502 27.87 -14.60 -23.81
N LEU A 503 28.34 -13.92 -22.78
CA LEU A 503 28.38 -12.47 -22.69
C LEU A 503 29.82 -12.02 -22.45
N SER A 504 30.36 -11.13 -23.28
CA SER A 504 31.69 -10.58 -23.04
C SER A 504 31.69 -9.71 -21.79
N LYS A 505 32.87 -9.54 -21.19
CA LYS A 505 33.05 -8.67 -20.02
C LYS A 505 32.53 -7.24 -20.28
N ASN A 506 32.78 -6.70 -21.46
CA ASN A 506 32.38 -5.32 -21.80
C ASN A 506 30.86 -5.22 -21.96
N GLU A 507 30.24 -6.16 -22.68
CA GLU A 507 28.77 -6.20 -22.78
C GLU A 507 28.11 -6.34 -21.41
N TYR A 508 28.70 -7.11 -20.49
CA TYR A 508 28.19 -7.22 -19.13
C TYR A 508 28.31 -5.90 -18.35
N ILE A 509 29.42 -5.19 -18.46
CA ILE A 509 29.60 -3.87 -17.83
C ILE A 509 28.56 -2.88 -18.35
N ASP A 510 28.38 -2.81 -19.67
CA ASP A 510 27.39 -1.92 -20.29
C ASP A 510 25.97 -2.29 -19.87
N MET A 511 25.68 -3.58 -19.71
CA MET A 511 24.35 -4.07 -19.37
C MET A 511 23.96 -3.77 -17.91
N ILE A 512 24.91 -3.66 -16.98
CA ILE A 512 24.65 -3.37 -15.56
C ILE A 512 24.89 -1.91 -15.18
N SER A 513 25.10 -1.02 -16.15
CA SER A 513 25.46 0.38 -15.88
C SER A 513 24.39 1.19 -15.13
N ASP A 514 23.14 0.74 -15.18
CA ASP A 514 21.96 1.29 -14.49
C ASP A 514 21.55 0.45 -13.26
N PHE A 515 22.31 -0.60 -12.93
CA PHE A 515 22.06 -1.42 -11.75
C PHE A 515 22.47 -0.65 -10.48
N PRO A 516 21.79 -0.81 -9.33
CA PRO A 516 22.10 -0.02 -8.14
C PRO A 516 23.53 -0.24 -7.62
N ASP A 517 24.30 0.84 -7.49
CA ASP A 517 25.70 0.79 -7.03
C ASP A 517 25.86 0.03 -5.71
N GLN A 518 24.96 0.26 -4.74
CA GLN A 518 24.97 -0.44 -3.45
C GLN A 518 24.85 -1.97 -3.60
N LEU A 519 24.12 -2.46 -4.61
CA LEU A 519 24.00 -3.89 -4.88
C LEU A 519 25.24 -4.42 -5.61
N LEU A 520 25.79 -3.65 -6.56
CA LEU A 520 27.05 -4.00 -7.23
C LEU A 520 28.22 -4.10 -6.25
N ASP A 521 28.32 -3.17 -5.30
CA ASP A 521 29.33 -3.15 -4.25
C ASP A 521 29.25 -4.41 -3.38
N GLN A 522 28.04 -4.86 -3.04
CA GLN A 522 27.83 -6.11 -2.30
C GLN A 522 28.28 -7.33 -3.11
N ILE A 523 27.98 -7.36 -4.42
CA ILE A 523 28.45 -8.42 -5.31
C ILE A 523 29.98 -8.42 -5.39
N GLU A 524 30.62 -7.27 -5.64
CA GLU A 524 32.08 -7.18 -5.76
C GLU A 524 32.78 -7.57 -4.45
N LYS A 525 32.24 -7.14 -3.30
CA LYS A 525 32.78 -7.50 -1.97
C LYS A 525 32.78 -9.01 -1.72
N ASN A 526 31.75 -9.73 -2.19
CA ASN A 526 31.60 -11.17 -1.97
C ASN A 526 32.25 -12.03 -3.07
N TRP A 527 32.23 -11.57 -4.31
CA TRP A 527 32.57 -12.37 -5.49
C TRP A 527 33.77 -11.85 -6.29
N GLY A 528 34.35 -10.73 -5.85
CA GLY A 528 35.46 -10.05 -6.50
C GLY A 528 35.03 -9.21 -7.70
N LYS A 529 36.00 -8.62 -8.39
CA LYS A 529 35.76 -7.75 -9.54
C LYS A 529 35.15 -8.49 -10.73
N ILE A 530 34.33 -7.76 -11.49
CA ILE A 530 33.79 -8.18 -12.79
C ILE A 530 34.90 -8.78 -13.69
N PRO A 531 34.69 -9.94 -14.33
CA PRO A 531 33.44 -10.74 -14.39
C PRO A 531 33.34 -11.84 -13.31
N GLY A 532 34.18 -11.80 -12.26
CA GLY A 532 34.23 -12.82 -11.22
C GLY A 532 35.06 -14.05 -11.59
N ASN A 533 34.71 -15.19 -10.98
CA ASN A 533 35.40 -16.48 -11.14
C ASN A 533 34.46 -17.66 -11.49
N ILE A 534 33.14 -17.45 -11.44
CA ILE A 534 32.15 -18.51 -11.66
C ILE A 534 31.69 -18.46 -13.11
N MET A 535 31.79 -19.62 -13.80
CA MET A 535 31.35 -19.79 -15.19
C MET A 535 31.90 -18.71 -16.14
N THR A 536 33.15 -18.32 -15.93
CA THR A 536 33.85 -17.32 -16.74
C THR A 536 35.27 -17.73 -17.09
N ASP A 537 35.69 -17.44 -18.31
CA ASP A 537 37.09 -17.57 -18.76
C ASP A 537 37.89 -16.27 -18.56
N LYS A 538 37.38 -15.34 -17.72
CA LYS A 538 37.84 -13.96 -17.50
C LYS A 538 37.54 -12.96 -18.60
N SER A 539 37.25 -13.42 -19.82
CA SER A 539 36.87 -12.56 -20.96
C SER A 539 35.36 -12.60 -21.23
N HIS A 540 34.73 -13.74 -20.98
CA HIS A 540 33.31 -13.99 -21.20
C HIS A 540 32.69 -14.70 -20.00
N ILE A 541 31.40 -14.49 -19.80
CA ILE A 541 30.53 -15.19 -18.87
C ILE A 541 29.65 -16.15 -19.67
N LYS A 542 29.61 -17.43 -19.30
CA LYS A 542 28.73 -18.43 -19.94
C LYS A 542 27.35 -18.40 -19.29
N LEU A 543 26.31 -18.36 -20.12
CA LEU A 543 24.93 -18.32 -19.69
C LEU A 543 24.22 -19.63 -20.07
N PRO A 544 23.61 -20.35 -19.12
CA PRO A 544 22.96 -21.63 -19.37
C PRO A 544 21.58 -21.44 -20.03
N ILE A 545 21.59 -21.01 -21.30
CA ILE A 545 20.39 -20.68 -22.08
C ILE A 545 20.43 -21.46 -23.40
N ILE A 546 19.31 -22.11 -23.73
CA ILE A 546 19.05 -22.78 -25.00
C ILE A 546 17.93 -22.03 -25.69
N GLU A 547 18.16 -21.60 -26.94
CA GLU A 547 17.18 -20.89 -27.75
C GLU A 547 16.41 -21.87 -28.66
N LEU A 548 15.09 -21.86 -28.51
CA LEU A 548 14.11 -22.60 -29.31
C LEU A 548 13.19 -21.61 -30.02
N GLU A 549 13.79 -20.70 -30.80
CA GLU A 549 13.15 -19.52 -31.40
C GLU A 549 12.72 -18.49 -30.34
N ASN A 550 11.42 -18.21 -30.20
CA ASN A 550 10.94 -17.25 -29.20
C ASN A 550 10.76 -17.90 -27.81
N LEU A 551 11.07 -19.19 -27.66
CA LEU A 551 11.16 -19.85 -26.36
C LEU A 551 12.61 -20.04 -25.95
N TYR A 552 12.92 -19.73 -24.69
CA TYR A 552 14.25 -19.89 -24.13
C TYR A 552 14.17 -20.89 -22.96
N LEU A 553 14.83 -22.03 -23.10
CA LEU A 553 15.01 -22.98 -22.00
C LEU A 553 16.27 -22.59 -21.23
N CYS A 554 16.10 -22.32 -19.95
CA CYS A 554 17.16 -21.80 -19.10
C CYS A 554 17.39 -22.71 -17.90
N LEU A 555 18.63 -22.83 -17.49
CA LEU A 555 18.98 -23.38 -16.18
C LEU A 555 19.28 -22.22 -15.26
N GLN A 556 18.60 -22.11 -14.12
CA GLN A 556 18.93 -21.03 -13.18
C GLN A 556 20.39 -21.16 -12.76
N PRO A 557 21.20 -20.07 -12.80
CA PRO A 557 22.58 -20.13 -12.33
C PRO A 557 22.67 -20.63 -10.88
N ALA A 558 23.75 -21.33 -10.57
CA ALA A 558 23.97 -21.85 -9.22
C ALA A 558 24.07 -20.69 -8.21
N ARG A 559 23.55 -20.83 -6.99
CA ARG A 559 23.65 -19.77 -5.98
C ARG A 559 25.08 -19.63 -5.41
N SER A 560 25.82 -20.74 -5.36
CA SER A 560 27.21 -20.74 -4.92
C SER A 560 28.09 -21.66 -5.76
N VAL A 561 29.39 -21.68 -5.45
CA VAL A 561 30.37 -22.51 -6.15
C VAL A 561 30.01 -23.98 -5.98
N VAL A 562 30.11 -24.78 -7.04
CA VAL A 562 29.78 -26.22 -7.05
C VAL A 562 30.55 -27.02 -5.98
N SER A 563 31.76 -26.57 -5.61
CA SER A 563 32.60 -27.16 -4.57
C SER A 563 32.53 -26.44 -3.22
N GLY A 564 31.58 -25.50 -3.05
CA GLY A 564 31.40 -24.71 -1.83
C GLY A 564 30.68 -25.49 -0.73
N ASP A 565 30.63 -24.90 0.47
CA ASP A 565 29.83 -25.42 1.57
C ASP A 565 28.33 -25.39 1.19
N SER A 566 27.62 -26.50 1.40
CA SER A 566 26.17 -26.57 1.20
C SER A 566 25.41 -25.52 2.01
N ASN A 567 25.97 -25.08 3.15
CA ASN A 567 25.38 -24.01 3.97
C ASN A 567 25.33 -22.67 3.23
N GLU A 568 26.22 -22.41 2.26
CA GLU A 568 26.20 -21.16 1.48
C GLU A 568 24.94 -21.02 0.61
N TYR A 569 24.29 -22.12 0.27
CA TYR A 569 23.01 -22.07 -0.44
C TYR A 569 21.86 -21.60 0.43
N HIS A 570 22.00 -21.71 1.74
CA HIS A 570 21.02 -21.26 2.74
C HIS A 570 21.40 -19.94 3.40
N ASP A 571 22.54 -19.36 3.01
CA ASP A 571 22.98 -18.05 3.47
C ASP A 571 22.10 -16.96 2.85
N LYS A 572 21.24 -16.36 3.68
CA LYS A 572 20.31 -15.29 3.30
C LYS A 572 21.01 -13.96 3.04
N ASP A 573 22.24 -13.79 3.52
CA ASP A 573 23.01 -12.54 3.40
C ASP A 573 23.96 -12.56 2.20
N LYS A 574 24.08 -13.71 1.52
CA LYS A 574 24.98 -13.88 0.37
C LYS A 574 24.35 -13.36 -0.93
N PRO A 575 24.89 -12.30 -1.56
CA PRO A 575 24.35 -11.74 -2.79
C PRO A 575 24.58 -12.69 -3.99
N PRO A 576 23.85 -12.50 -5.11
CA PRO A 576 24.10 -13.27 -6.33
C PRO A 576 25.50 -12.97 -6.89
N HIS A 577 26.14 -13.95 -7.54
CA HIS A 577 27.41 -13.73 -8.23
C HIS A 577 27.21 -13.14 -9.63
N HIS A 578 28.29 -12.68 -10.28
CA HIS A 578 28.23 -12.01 -11.59
C HIS A 578 27.50 -12.80 -12.68
N GLN A 579 27.70 -14.12 -12.83
CA GLN A 579 26.94 -14.91 -13.81
C GLN A 579 25.42 -14.91 -13.52
N TYR A 580 25.01 -14.90 -12.25
CA TYR A 580 23.62 -14.89 -11.86
C TYR A 580 22.96 -13.56 -12.23
N LEU A 581 23.61 -12.44 -11.91
CA LEU A 581 23.19 -11.11 -12.34
C LEU A 581 23.18 -10.99 -13.88
N ALA A 582 24.25 -11.42 -14.55
CA ALA A 582 24.36 -11.38 -16.00
C ALA A 582 23.25 -12.18 -16.68
N PHE A 583 22.86 -13.33 -16.13
CA PHE A 583 21.80 -14.17 -16.67
C PHE A 583 20.46 -13.45 -16.73
N TYR A 584 19.96 -12.92 -15.60
CA TYR A 584 18.66 -12.24 -15.58
C TYR A 584 18.66 -10.94 -16.39
N GLN A 585 19.74 -10.16 -16.31
CA GLN A 585 19.90 -8.95 -17.11
C GLN A 585 19.96 -9.26 -18.62
N TYR A 586 20.56 -10.39 -19.01
CA TYR A 586 20.56 -10.84 -20.40
C TYR A 586 19.16 -11.23 -20.89
N LEU A 587 18.35 -11.88 -20.04
CA LEU A 587 16.95 -12.17 -20.35
C LEU A 587 16.17 -10.87 -20.61
N GLU A 588 16.29 -9.89 -19.72
CA GLU A 588 15.55 -8.63 -19.80
C GLU A 588 16.02 -7.74 -20.95
N LYS A 589 17.32 -7.46 -21.04
CA LYS A 589 17.86 -6.39 -21.88
C LYS A 589 18.27 -6.86 -23.27
N VAL A 590 18.77 -8.10 -23.38
CA VAL A 590 19.27 -8.66 -24.65
C VAL A 590 18.19 -9.48 -25.35
N LEU A 591 17.66 -10.50 -24.68
CA LEU A 591 16.60 -11.34 -25.26
C LEU A 591 15.26 -10.62 -25.31
N LYS A 592 15.03 -9.68 -24.39
CA LYS A 592 13.79 -8.91 -24.25
C LYS A 592 12.60 -9.84 -24.09
N ILE A 593 12.71 -10.75 -23.13
CA ILE A 593 11.63 -11.68 -22.82
C ILE A 593 10.40 -10.91 -22.33
N ASP A 594 9.22 -11.43 -22.68
CA ASP A 594 7.93 -10.86 -22.29
C ASP A 594 7.35 -11.56 -21.05
N ALA A 595 7.82 -12.78 -20.72
CA ALA A 595 7.41 -13.51 -19.53
C ALA A 595 8.47 -14.54 -19.09
N ILE A 596 8.54 -14.78 -17.78
CA ILE A 596 9.30 -15.87 -17.16
C ILE A 596 8.34 -16.90 -16.58
N ILE A 597 8.65 -18.17 -16.80
CA ILE A 597 8.02 -19.32 -16.14
C ILE A 597 9.11 -20.05 -15.36
N HIS A 598 9.08 -19.97 -14.03
CA HIS A 598 9.87 -20.87 -13.19
C HIS A 598 9.14 -22.22 -13.09
N MET A 599 9.81 -23.31 -13.50
CA MET A 599 9.22 -24.65 -13.51
C MET A 599 9.82 -25.50 -12.39
N GLY A 600 9.02 -25.78 -11.36
CA GLY A 600 9.42 -26.55 -10.18
C GLY A 600 8.73 -26.06 -8.92
N THR A 601 9.14 -26.56 -7.76
CA THR A 601 8.58 -26.17 -6.46
C THR A 601 9.14 -24.86 -5.93
N HIS A 602 10.39 -24.52 -6.28
CA HIS A 602 11.13 -23.34 -5.81
C HIS A 602 12.20 -22.96 -6.85
N GLY A 603 12.65 -21.72 -6.79
CA GLY A 603 13.88 -21.25 -7.41
C GLY A 603 14.98 -21.05 -6.36
N THR A 604 16.01 -20.28 -6.71
CA THR A 604 17.01 -19.78 -5.73
C THR A 604 17.00 -18.26 -5.61
N GLU A 605 16.26 -17.58 -6.48
CA GLU A 605 16.16 -16.13 -6.58
C GLU A 605 15.34 -15.55 -5.43
N GLU A 606 14.31 -16.27 -4.98
CA GLU A 606 13.42 -15.86 -3.88
C GLU A 606 14.14 -15.83 -2.53
N PHE A 607 15.27 -16.54 -2.43
CA PHE A 607 16.07 -16.58 -1.22
C PHE A 607 17.20 -15.53 -1.22
N LEU A 608 17.39 -14.76 -2.29
CA LEU A 608 18.46 -13.75 -2.36
C LEU A 608 18.25 -12.65 -1.32
N PRO A 609 19.33 -11.95 -0.90
CA PRO A 609 19.22 -10.96 0.17
C PRO A 609 18.24 -9.85 -0.18
N GLY A 610 17.42 -9.49 0.79
CA GLY A 610 16.39 -8.47 0.67
C GLY A 610 15.37 -8.59 1.80
N LYS A 611 14.40 -7.68 1.78
CA LYS A 611 13.28 -7.70 2.74
C LYS A 611 12.45 -8.97 2.61
N GLU A 612 12.01 -9.52 3.75
CA GLU A 612 11.17 -10.74 3.78
C GLU A 612 9.87 -10.56 3.01
N CYS A 613 9.27 -9.37 3.11
CA CYS A 613 8.09 -8.98 2.35
C CYS A 613 8.02 -7.46 2.21
N ALA A 614 7.06 -6.96 1.42
CA ALA A 614 6.92 -5.51 1.19
C ALA A 614 8.21 -4.82 0.72
N GLY A 615 9.08 -5.54 0.01
CA GLY A 615 10.38 -5.04 -0.43
C GLY A 615 10.29 -3.98 -1.54
N GLY A 616 11.44 -3.70 -2.16
CA GLY A 616 11.53 -2.77 -3.27
C GLY A 616 12.79 -2.88 -4.11
N PHE A 617 13.08 -1.79 -4.82
CA PHE A 617 14.12 -1.66 -5.84
C PHE A 617 15.53 -2.03 -5.37
N TRP A 618 15.81 -1.94 -4.06
CA TRP A 618 17.11 -2.29 -3.49
C TRP A 618 17.20 -3.72 -2.95
N ASP A 619 16.19 -4.56 -3.15
CA ASP A 619 16.24 -5.98 -2.80
C ASP A 619 16.68 -6.81 -4.00
N PHE A 620 17.61 -7.75 -3.83
CA PHE A 620 18.16 -8.50 -4.95
C PHE A 620 17.08 -9.30 -5.69
N SER A 621 16.20 -9.99 -4.98
CA SER A 621 15.13 -10.80 -5.59
C SER A 621 14.20 -9.97 -6.49
N ILE A 622 13.92 -8.72 -6.09
CA ILE A 622 13.05 -7.80 -6.83
C ILE A 622 13.80 -7.16 -8.00
N ASN A 623 14.98 -6.58 -7.75
CA ASN A 623 15.73 -5.84 -8.78
C ASN A 623 16.28 -6.77 -9.87
N LEU A 624 16.71 -7.97 -9.50
CA LEU A 624 17.27 -8.95 -10.43
C LEU A 624 16.26 -9.38 -11.50
N MET A 625 15.00 -9.60 -11.12
CA MET A 625 13.91 -9.89 -12.06
C MET A 625 13.61 -8.71 -12.98
N GLY A 626 14.00 -7.50 -12.57
CA GLY A 626 13.84 -6.28 -13.35
C GLY A 626 12.37 -5.97 -13.61
N ASN A 627 12.07 -5.52 -14.82
CA ASN A 627 10.71 -5.12 -15.21
C ASN A 627 9.86 -6.26 -15.78
N ILE A 628 10.43 -7.46 -15.98
CA ILE A 628 9.83 -8.55 -16.78
C ILE A 628 8.45 -8.95 -16.27
#